data_AF-S9X123-F1
#
_entry.id   AF-S9X123-F1
#
_cell.length_a   1.000
_cell.length_b   1.000
_cell.length_c   1.000
_cell.angle_alpha   90.00
_cell.angle_beta   90.00
_cell.angle_gamma   90.00
#
_symmetry.space_group_name_H-M   'P 1'
#
loop_
_entity.id
_entity.type
_entity.pdbx_description
1 polymer ?
#
loop_
_entity_poly.entity_id
_entity_poly.type
_entity_poly.pdbx_seq_one_letter_code
_entity_poly.pdbx_strand_id
1 'polypeptide(L)'
;MDNTLREFLGNSKEGERVFVEGLENDKKKVCRLNETNQLSCVELGGLETQLFSTLQSLGYICTLSADPNRPPSFECKKFMD
;
A
#
# COMPACT_ATOMS: atom_id res chain seq x y z
N MET A 1 -5.69 11.09 -6.15
CA MET A 1 -5.26 9.97 -5.29
C MET A 1 -5.75 8.63 -5.82
N ASP A 2 -7.07 8.39 -5.89
CA ASP A 2 -7.64 7.07 -6.27
C ASP A 2 -7.14 6.57 -7.64
N ASN A 3 -7.19 7.39 -8.70
CA ASN A 3 -6.68 7.01 -10.02
C ASN A 3 -5.19 6.64 -10.00
N THR A 4 -4.34 7.46 -9.37
CA THR A 4 -2.90 7.21 -9.26
C THR A 4 -2.60 5.91 -8.50
N LEU A 5 -3.33 5.63 -7.43
CA LEU A 5 -3.17 4.39 -6.67
C LEU A 5 -3.64 3.17 -7.46
N ARG A 6 -4.77 3.28 -8.18
CA ARG A 6 -5.29 2.23 -9.06
C ARG A 6 -4.35 1.97 -10.23
N GLU A 7 -3.71 2.98 -10.80
CA GLU A 7 -2.69 2.79 -11.85
C GLU A 7 -1.43 2.15 -11.28
N PHE A 8 -1.00 2.58 -10.09
CA PHE A 8 0.19 2.06 -9.42
C PHE A 8 0.02 0.58 -9.01
N LEU A 9 -1.15 0.22 -8.49
CA LEU A 9 -1.47 -1.14 -7.99
C LEU A 9 -2.29 -1.98 -8.97
N GLY A 10 -2.80 -1.43 -10.06
CA GLY A 10 -3.71 -2.12 -10.99
C GLY A 10 -3.04 -3.28 -11.71
N ASN A 11 -1.72 -3.19 -11.94
CA ASN A 11 -0.91 -4.27 -12.51
C ASN A 11 -0.30 -5.19 -11.45
N SER A 12 -0.76 -5.12 -10.20
CA SER A 12 -0.20 -5.93 -9.13
C SER A 12 -0.53 -7.41 -9.26
N LYS A 13 0.49 -8.24 -9.03
CA LYS A 13 0.37 -9.70 -9.06
C LYS A 13 0.13 -10.27 -7.67
N GLU A 14 -0.29 -11.53 -7.64
CA GLU A 14 -0.38 -12.32 -6.41
C GLU A 14 1.00 -12.42 -5.74
N GLY A 15 1.04 -12.38 -4.40
CA GLY A 15 2.29 -12.41 -3.65
C GLY A 15 3.03 -11.07 -3.54
N GLU A 16 2.62 -10.04 -4.28
CA GLU A 16 3.18 -8.70 -4.10
C GLU A 16 2.76 -8.09 -2.75
N ARG A 17 3.76 -7.55 -2.03
CA ARG A 17 3.55 -6.91 -0.73
C ARG A 17 3.47 -5.41 -0.93
N VAL A 18 2.43 -4.80 -0.39
CA VAL A 18 2.26 -3.35 -0.37
C VAL A 18 2.47 -2.84 1.04
N PHE A 19 3.23 -1.77 1.19
CA PHE A 19 3.49 -1.10 2.46
C PHE A 19 2.92 0.31 2.37
N VAL A 20 2.22 0.72 3.42
CA VAL A 20 1.64 2.05 3.53
C VAL A 20 2.24 2.72 4.76
N GLU A 21 2.88 3.87 4.54
CA GLU A 21 3.47 4.69 5.60
C GLU A 21 2.75 6.04 5.66
N GLY A 22 2.41 6.46 6.88
CA GLY A 22 1.94 7.82 7.18
C GLY A 22 3.08 8.83 7.05
N LEU A 23 2.89 9.88 6.24
CA LEU A 23 3.79 11.02 6.19
C LEU A 23 3.13 12.27 6.79
N GLU A 24 3.91 13.31 7.02
CA GLU A 24 3.41 14.63 7.44
C GLU A 24 2.48 15.25 6.39
N ASN A 25 1.61 16.18 6.82
CA ASN A 25 0.69 16.94 5.96
C ASN A 25 -0.29 16.07 5.16
N ASP A 26 -0.88 15.05 5.81
CA ASP A 26 -1.85 14.14 5.19
C ASP A 26 -1.32 13.42 3.94
N LYS A 27 0.00 13.27 3.82
CA LYS A 27 0.60 12.45 2.78
C LYS A 27 0.70 11.00 3.25
N LYS A 28 0.70 10.10 2.28
CA LYS A 28 0.86 8.66 2.45
C LYS A 28 1.86 8.17 1.43
N LYS A 29 2.84 7.40 1.87
CA LYS A 29 3.78 6.72 0.99
C LYS A 29 3.32 5.29 0.82
N VAL A 30 3.05 4.90 -0.42
CA VAL A 30 2.64 3.54 -0.76
C VAL A 30 3.79 2.91 -1.53
N CYS A 31 4.38 1.88 -0.97
CA CYS A 31 5.44 1.11 -1.59
C CYS A 31 4.93 -0.28 -1.99
N ARG A 32 5.32 -0.75 -3.15
CA ARG A 32 5.07 -2.11 -3.64
C ARG A 32 6.39 -2.82 -3.80
N LEU A 33 6.48 -4.02 -3.23
CA LEU A 33 7.55 -4.96 -3.47
C LEU A 33 7.04 -6.01 -4.45
N ASN A 34 7.63 -6.05 -5.65
CA ASN A 34 7.29 -7.03 -6.66
C ASN A 34 7.97 -8.39 -6.39
N GLU A 35 7.70 -9.38 -7.25
CA GLU A 35 8.27 -10.73 -7.17
C GLU A 35 9.82 -10.76 -7.20
N THR A 36 10.46 -9.75 -7.78
CA THR A 36 11.93 -9.64 -7.86
C THR A 36 12.54 -8.85 -6.69
N ASN A 37 11.76 -8.61 -5.62
CA ASN A 37 12.15 -7.77 -4.48
C ASN A 37 12.53 -6.33 -4.84
N GLN A 38 12.07 -5.82 -5.99
CA GLN A 38 12.23 -4.41 -6.33
C GLN A 38 11.14 -3.60 -5.65
N LEU A 39 11.58 -2.62 -4.85
CA LEU A 39 10.72 -1.68 -4.17
C LEU A 39 10.42 -0.49 -5.08
N SER A 40 9.13 -0.27 -5.37
CA SER A 40 8.65 0.95 -6.03
C SER A 40 7.76 1.70 -5.06
N CYS A 41 7.87 3.02 -4.96
CA CYS A 41 7.05 3.82 -4.04
C CYS A 41 6.42 5.02 -4.74
N VAL A 42 5.20 5.36 -4.32
CA VAL A 42 4.50 6.58 -4.72
C VAL A 42 4.05 7.33 -3.48
N GLU A 43 4.16 8.66 -3.51
CA GLU A 43 3.57 9.53 -2.50
C GLU A 43 2.22 10.04 -2.97
N LEU A 44 1.22 9.92 -2.11
CA LEU A 44 -0.15 10.30 -2.36
C LEU A 44 -0.59 11.28 -1.28
N GLY A 45 -1.21 12.40 -1.69
CA GLY A 45 -1.91 13.27 -0.75
C GLY A 45 -3.32 12.73 -0.53
N GLY A 46 -3.73 12.58 0.74
CA GLY A 46 -5.10 12.25 1.10
C GLY A 46 -5.26 11.51 2.43
N LEU A 47 -6.53 11.35 2.80
CA LEU A 47 -6.93 10.69 4.04
C LEU A 47 -6.61 9.20 3.98
N GLU A 48 -6.16 8.67 5.12
CA GLU A 48 -5.85 7.26 5.31
C GLU A 48 -7.07 6.35 5.03
N THR A 49 -8.27 6.80 5.39
CA THR A 49 -9.53 6.09 5.16
C THR A 49 -9.81 5.86 3.67
N GLN A 50 -9.55 6.84 2.81
CA GLN A 50 -9.73 6.72 1.37
C GLN A 50 -8.72 5.74 0.77
N LEU A 51 -7.46 5.81 1.21
CA LEU A 51 -6.41 4.91 0.77
C LEU A 51 -6.77 3.45 1.09
N PHE A 52 -7.19 3.16 2.32
CA PHE A 52 -7.57 1.80 2.71
C PHE A 52 -8.83 1.32 2.00
N SER A 53 -9.82 2.20 1.79
CA SER A 53 -11.01 1.85 0.99
C SER A 53 -10.63 1.45 -0.44
N THR A 54 -9.71 2.17 -1.08
CA THR A 54 -9.24 1.80 -2.42
C THR A 54 -8.47 0.48 -2.41
N LEU A 55 -7.57 0.27 -1.43
CA LEU A 55 -6.80 -0.97 -1.28
C LEU A 55 -7.73 -2.19 -1.09
N GLN A 56 -8.72 -2.09 -0.20
CA GLN A 56 -9.73 -3.15 -0.02
C GLN A 56 -10.52 -3.41 -1.29
N SER A 57 -10.89 -2.36 -2.06
CA SER A 57 -11.57 -2.52 -3.36
C SER A 57 -10.70 -3.23 -4.42
N LEU A 58 -9.38 -3.21 -4.25
CA LEU A 58 -8.40 -3.87 -5.11
C LEU A 58 -8.04 -5.29 -4.60
N GLY A 59 -8.70 -5.76 -3.54
CA GLY A 59 -8.48 -7.09 -2.95
C GLY A 59 -7.29 -7.15 -1.98
N TYR A 60 -6.85 -6.01 -1.43
CA TYR A 60 -5.81 -5.99 -0.41
C TYR A 60 -6.38 -6.06 1.01
N ILE A 61 -5.76 -6.88 1.83
CA ILE A 61 -5.98 -6.92 3.28
C ILE A 61 -4.76 -6.30 3.96
N CYS A 62 -4.98 -5.22 4.68
CA CYS A 62 -3.95 -4.48 5.39
C CYS A 62 -3.91 -4.85 6.87
N THR A 63 -2.71 -5.06 7.39
CA THR A 63 -2.42 -5.36 8.79
C THR A 63 -1.33 -4.42 9.29
N LEU A 64 -1.32 -4.13 10.59
CA LEU A 64 -0.22 -3.36 11.17
C LEU A 64 1.07 -4.18 11.06
N SER A 65 2.16 -3.57 10.60
CA SER A 65 3.47 -4.23 10.57
C SER A 65 3.86 -4.66 11.98
N ALA A 66 4.18 -5.94 12.14
CA ALA A 66 4.66 -6.50 13.41
C ALA A 66 6.17 -6.29 13.62
N ASP A 67 6.88 -5.69 12.64
CA ASP A 67 8.31 -5.41 12.74
C ASP A 67 8.55 -4.17 13.63
N PRO A 68 9.12 -4.34 14.84
CA PRO A 68 9.35 -3.22 15.76
C PRO A 68 10.49 -2.29 15.29
N ASN A 69 11.28 -2.69 14.29
CA ASN A 69 12.38 -1.89 13.76
C ASN A 69 11.96 -1.01 12.59
N ARG A 70 10.70 -1.10 12.13
CA ARG A 70 10.17 -0.28 11.05
C ARG A 70 9.28 0.84 11.59
N PRO A 71 9.19 1.98 10.89
CA PRO A 71 8.16 2.97 11.17
C PRO A 71 6.78 2.29 11.18
N PRO A 72 5.84 2.79 12.00
CA PRO A 72 4.47 2.30 12.01
C PRO A 72 3.92 2.38 10.58
N SER A 73 3.76 1.20 9.99
CA SER A 73 3.39 1.01 8.60
C SER A 73 2.36 -0.10 8.52
N PHE A 74 1.45 0.02 7.56
CA PHE A 74 0.50 -1.03 7.26
C PHE A 74 1.05 -1.89 6.14
N GLU A 75 1.09 -3.19 6.38
CA GLU A 75 1.41 -4.17 5.37
C GLU A 75 0.11 -4.73 4.77
N CYS A 76 -0.08 -4.45 3.49
CA CYS A 76 -1.21 -4.85 2.68
C CYS A 76 -0.80 -5.99 1.75
N LYS A 77 -1.48 -7.13 1.86
CA LYS A 77 -1.29 -8.29 0.99
C LYS A 77 -2.53 -8.48 0.13
N LYS A 78 -2.31 -8.77 -1.14
CA LYS A 78 -3.41 -9.10 -2.06
C LYS A 78 -3.92 -10.49 -1.70
N PHE A 79 -5.20 -10.58 -1.38
CA PHE A 79 -5.90 -11.83 -1.09
C PHE A 79 -6.79 -12.12 -2.31
N MET A 80 -6.58 -13.27 -2.96
CA MET A 80 -7.55 -13.80 -3.90
C MET A 80 -8.36 -14.89 -3.19
N ASP A 81 -9.68 -14.81 -3.33
CA ASP A 81 -10.54 -16.00 -3.31
C ASP A 81 -10.31 -16.79 -4.60
#